data_AF-A0A9D8IHW1-F1
#
_entry.id   AF-A0A9D8IHW1-F1
#
_cell.length_a   1.000
_cell.length_b   1.000
_cell.length_c   1.000
_cell.angle_alpha   90.00
_cell.angle_beta   90.00
_cell.angle_gamma   90.00
#
_symmetry.space_group_name_H-M   'P 1'
#
loop_
_entity.id
_entity.type
_entity.pdbx_description
1 polymer ?
#
loop_
_entity_poly.entity_id
_entity_poly.type
_entity_poly.pdbx_seq_one_letter_code
_entity_poly.pdbx_strand_id
1 'polypeptide(L)'
;MASPTLDCPHCKAVLRPANPVPAGKKVACPKCKQSFTAGGEAPAPAPAPKHDDEDDKNITSYGVSAVDDAPYEEPDKKGDADGKKKKKKKKEEINYGPDTSLKDLRGPAIGIVTPIANNYLWHCAIMIILSFASMMIGVWPFIFADRLLTPMQSLKEFYTAKIAAEGKGGGSQWTQRLKDAELDKLEWPIAVDRNGKKAREPDYGKQEMSKEEAEAGEAYIGRAEKPTRLAWVLTSLGVLVWAFVMAIGGVKMVTLESYNWAMTSAIMALVPVNLLGWIMLMWKPWDLLHEDLFCWISFYILPIMNIFSILFGIWMLTALTDQKVIDGFNFKGTDNE
;
A
#
# COMPACT_ATOMS: atom_id res chain seq x y z
N MET A 1 14.00 -1.59 21.56
CA MET A 1 13.43 -1.22 22.87
C MET A 1 14.52 -1.40 23.92
N ALA A 2 14.91 -0.34 24.62
CA ALA A 2 15.95 -0.42 25.64
C ALA A 2 15.41 -1.19 26.86
N SER A 3 16.06 -2.30 27.22
CA SER A 3 15.71 -3.07 28.41
C SER A 3 15.94 -2.21 29.66
N PRO A 4 14.97 -2.14 30.61
CA PRO A 4 15.10 -1.30 31.79
C PRO A 4 16.29 -1.76 32.66
N THR A 5 17.20 -0.83 32.95
CA THR A 5 18.33 -1.01 33.88
C THR A 5 17.88 -0.78 35.32
N LEU A 6 18.29 -1.65 36.25
CA LEU A 6 18.00 -1.53 37.69
C LEU A 6 19.29 -1.32 38.47
N ASP A 7 19.33 -0.30 39.34
CA ASP A 7 20.49 -0.05 40.19
C ASP A 7 20.31 -0.70 41.57
N CYS A 8 21.32 -1.45 42.03
CA CYS A 8 21.29 -2.04 43.36
C CYS A 8 21.51 -0.96 44.44
N PRO A 9 20.61 -0.82 45.45
CA PRO A 9 20.72 0.23 46.46
C PRO A 9 21.91 0.05 47.41
N HIS A 10 22.46 -1.16 47.54
CA HIS A 10 23.53 -1.46 48.49
C HIS A 10 24.94 -1.28 47.91
N CYS A 11 25.14 -1.64 46.64
CA CYS A 11 26.48 -1.60 46.01
C CYS A 11 26.54 -0.77 44.72
N LYS A 12 25.44 -0.12 44.31
CA LYS A 12 25.32 0.71 43.10
C LYS A 12 25.69 0.00 41.80
N ALA A 13 25.62 -1.34 41.78
CA ALA A 13 25.82 -2.10 40.56
C ALA A 13 24.59 -2.00 39.65
N VAL A 14 24.80 -1.64 38.39
CA VAL A 14 23.77 -1.63 37.34
C VAL A 14 23.47 -3.07 36.90
N LEU A 15 22.23 -3.52 37.07
CA LEU A 15 21.74 -4.84 36.68
C LEU A 15 20.93 -4.74 35.38
N ARG A 16 21.25 -5.62 34.43
CA ARG A 16 20.57 -5.76 33.14
C ARG A 16 19.91 -7.14 33.04
N PRO A 17 18.73 -7.34 33.64
CA PRO A 17 18.04 -8.62 33.54
C PRO A 17 17.56 -8.86 32.10
N ALA A 18 17.67 -10.11 31.64
CA ALA A 18 17.28 -10.50 30.27
C ALA A 18 15.77 -10.32 30.00
N ASN A 19 14.95 -10.43 31.06
CA ASN A 19 13.52 -10.17 31.01
C ASN A 19 13.17 -9.01 31.96
N PRO A 20 12.23 -8.12 31.59
CA PRO A 20 11.76 -7.05 32.47
C PRO A 20 11.18 -7.64 33.74
N VAL A 21 11.68 -7.20 34.90
CA VAL A 21 11.23 -7.68 36.20
C VAL A 21 9.93 -6.94 36.57
N PRO A 22 8.83 -7.64 36.88
CA PRO A 22 7.60 -6.99 37.34
C PRO A 22 7.84 -6.20 38.63
N ALA A 23 7.17 -5.05 38.77
CA ALA A 23 7.21 -4.26 40.00
C ALA A 23 6.76 -5.12 41.20
N GLY A 24 7.47 -4.99 42.33
CA GLY A 24 7.21 -5.73 43.56
C GLY A 24 7.95 -7.06 43.73
N LYS A 25 8.69 -7.54 42.72
CA LYS A 25 9.44 -8.82 42.83
C LYS A 25 10.81 -8.61 43.48
N LYS A 26 11.19 -9.52 44.39
CA LYS A 26 12.52 -9.51 45.03
C LYS A 26 13.60 -9.98 44.05
N VAL A 27 14.64 -9.18 43.87
CA VAL A 27 15.80 -9.46 43.02
C VAL A 27 17.06 -9.50 43.89
N ALA A 28 17.90 -10.52 43.70
CA ALA A 28 19.18 -10.63 44.40
C ALA A 28 20.31 -10.00 43.57
N CYS A 29 21.11 -9.13 44.18
CA CYS A 29 22.26 -8.57 43.48
C CYS A 29 23.41 -9.59 43.35
N PRO A 30 23.94 -9.87 42.15
CA PRO A 30 25.06 -10.81 41.97
C PRO A 30 26.37 -10.33 42.61
N LYS A 31 26.55 -9.01 42.85
CA LYS A 31 27.78 -8.47 43.45
C LYS A 31 27.77 -8.53 44.98
N CYS A 32 26.70 -8.07 45.64
CA CYS A 32 26.64 -8.01 47.11
C CYS A 32 25.76 -9.09 47.77
N LYS A 33 25.07 -9.92 46.98
CA LYS A 33 24.15 -11.00 47.41
C LYS A 33 22.95 -10.55 48.24
N GLN A 34 22.77 -9.26 48.51
CA GLN A 34 21.58 -8.73 49.17
C GLN A 34 20.39 -8.69 48.21
N SER A 35 19.21 -9.05 48.73
CA SER A 35 17.95 -9.01 48.01
C SER A 35 17.23 -7.68 48.26
N PHE A 36 16.68 -7.10 47.19
CA PHE A 36 15.89 -5.87 47.24
C PHE A 36 14.67 -6.00 46.32
N THR A 37 13.64 -5.20 46.55
CA THR A 37 12.40 -5.24 45.76
C THR A 37 12.53 -4.31 44.56
N ALA A 38 12.34 -4.83 43.34
CA ALA A 38 12.38 -4.04 42.12
C ALA A 38 11.07 -3.24 41.97
N GLY A 39 11.18 -1.92 41.76
CA GLY A 39 10.04 -1.00 41.66
C GLY A 39 9.76 -0.29 42.98
N GLY A 40 10.49 0.79 43.23
CA GLY A 40 10.09 1.80 44.20
C GLY A 40 8.86 2.54 43.71
N GLU A 41 8.03 2.98 44.65
CA GLU A 41 6.79 3.75 44.47
C GLU A 41 6.90 4.70 43.27
N ALA A 42 6.04 4.48 42.26
CA ALA A 42 5.99 5.34 41.10
C ALA A 42 5.74 6.79 41.58
N PRO A 43 6.56 7.78 41.20
CA PRO A 43 6.28 9.16 41.53
C PRO A 43 4.89 9.52 41.00
N ALA A 44 4.06 10.11 41.87
CA ALA A 44 2.73 10.58 41.51
C ALA A 44 2.83 11.39 40.20
N PRO A 45 1.96 11.12 39.21
CA PRO A 45 2.07 11.74 37.90
C PRO A 45 2.03 13.26 38.03
N ALA A 46 3.05 13.92 37.49
CA ALA A 46 3.08 15.36 37.38
C ALA A 46 1.84 15.85 36.59
N PRO A 47 1.21 16.97 36.99
CA PRO A 47 0.08 17.52 36.27
C PRO A 47 0.48 17.83 34.82
N ALA A 48 -0.27 17.28 33.88
CA ALA A 48 -0.03 17.46 32.46
C ALA A 48 -0.03 18.95 32.07
N PRO A 49 0.86 19.38 31.15
CA PRO A 49 0.77 20.71 30.57
C PRO A 49 -0.56 20.83 29.81
N LYS A 50 -1.26 21.95 30.01
CA LYS A 50 -2.40 22.33 29.18
C LYS A 50 -1.89 22.52 27.75
N HIS A 51 -2.18 21.54 26.90
CA HIS A 51 -2.13 21.69 25.47
C HIS A 51 -3.54 22.10 25.04
N ASP A 52 -3.69 23.35 24.64
CA ASP A 52 -4.81 23.77 23.80
C ASP A 52 -4.54 23.11 22.44
N ASP A 53 -5.25 22.04 22.14
CA ASP A 53 -5.51 21.59 20.77
C ASP A 53 -6.93 21.02 20.77
N GLU A 54 -7.77 21.67 19.97
CA GLU A 54 -9.06 21.16 19.55
C GLU A 54 -8.85 19.89 18.70
N ASP A 55 -9.84 19.00 18.79
CA ASP A 55 -10.11 17.86 17.92
C ASP A 55 -9.48 16.47 18.21
N ASP A 56 -10.33 15.46 18.00
CA ASP A 56 -10.13 14.01 18.04
C ASP A 56 -10.07 13.28 19.39
N LYS A 57 -11.24 13.19 20.05
CA LYS A 57 -11.57 12.03 20.92
C LYS A 57 -12.12 10.87 20.07
N ASN A 58 -11.21 9.96 19.73
CA ASN A 58 -11.49 8.64 19.21
C ASN A 58 -12.09 7.74 20.32
N ILE A 59 -13.42 7.57 20.31
CA ILE A 59 -14.12 6.46 20.97
C ILE A 59 -14.35 5.39 19.91
N THR A 60 -13.55 4.33 19.95
CA THR A 60 -13.83 3.07 19.24
C THR A 60 -13.67 1.90 20.19
N SER A 61 -14.71 1.69 21.00
CA SER A 61 -14.96 0.46 21.74
C SER A 61 -16.30 -0.10 21.27
N TYR A 62 -16.29 -0.78 20.12
CA TYR A 62 -17.44 -1.54 19.65
C TYR A 62 -17.61 -2.78 20.54
N GLY A 63 -18.47 -2.67 21.54
CA GLY A 63 -19.04 -3.82 22.23
C GLY A 63 -20.00 -4.54 21.28
N VAL A 64 -19.58 -5.68 20.75
CA VAL A 64 -20.48 -6.66 20.12
C VAL A 64 -21.30 -7.28 21.25
N SER A 65 -22.50 -6.75 21.48
CA SER A 65 -23.50 -7.45 22.27
C SER A 65 -24.00 -8.64 21.44
N ALA A 66 -23.53 -9.84 21.78
CA ALA A 66 -24.19 -11.07 21.38
C ALA A 66 -25.61 -11.03 21.94
N VAL A 67 -26.59 -10.91 21.07
CA VAL A 67 -28.00 -11.07 21.42
C VAL A 67 -28.24 -12.57 21.47
N ASP A 68 -28.42 -13.08 22.69
CA ASP A 68 -28.86 -14.45 22.93
C ASP A 68 -30.19 -14.71 22.21
N ASP A 69 -30.21 -15.70 21.34
CA ASP A 69 -31.38 -16.24 20.66
C ASP A 69 -32.38 -16.77 21.72
N ALA A 70 -33.39 -15.97 22.05
CA ALA A 70 -34.55 -16.43 22.79
C ALA A 70 -35.52 -17.18 21.86
N PRO A 71 -36.03 -18.38 22.23
CA PRO A 71 -36.89 -19.17 21.37
C PRO A 71 -38.24 -18.48 21.13
N TYR A 72 -38.65 -18.42 19.86
CA TYR A 72 -39.96 -17.96 19.44
C TYR A 72 -41.03 -19.02 19.78
N GLU A 73 -41.88 -18.74 20.77
CA GLU A 73 -43.10 -19.52 21.00
C GLU A 73 -44.20 -19.09 20.03
N GLU A 74 -44.74 -20.04 19.27
CA GLU A 74 -45.91 -19.86 18.41
C GLU A 74 -47.18 -19.59 19.25
N PRO A 75 -48.02 -18.59 18.89
CA PRO A 75 -49.32 -18.42 19.51
C PRO A 75 -50.35 -19.28 18.78
N ASP A 76 -50.76 -20.35 19.47
CA ASP A 76 -51.93 -21.14 19.15
C ASP A 76 -53.21 -20.50 19.75
N LYS A 77 -54.33 -20.68 19.03
CA LYS A 77 -55.75 -20.54 19.44
C LYS A 77 -56.51 -19.25 19.12
N LYS A 78 -57.37 -19.40 18.10
CA LYS A 78 -58.70 -18.79 18.01
C LYS A 78 -59.62 -19.34 19.12
N GLY A 79 -60.34 -18.44 19.79
CA GLY A 79 -61.45 -18.78 20.68
C GLY A 79 -62.26 -17.53 21.00
N ASP A 80 -63.41 -17.40 20.36
CA ASP A 80 -64.41 -16.36 20.56
C ASP A 80 -65.00 -16.41 21.98
N ALA A 81 -65.19 -15.24 22.61
CA ALA A 81 -66.27 -15.03 23.58
C ALA A 81 -66.48 -13.54 23.90
N ASP A 82 -67.69 -13.08 23.60
CA ASP A 82 -68.32 -11.84 24.03
C ASP A 82 -68.19 -11.58 25.55
N GLY A 83 -67.96 -10.31 25.94
CA GLY A 83 -67.99 -9.97 27.37
C GLY A 83 -67.65 -8.54 27.78
N LYS A 84 -68.66 -7.66 27.75
CA LYS A 84 -68.91 -6.54 28.68
C LYS A 84 -67.77 -5.56 29.05
N LYS A 85 -67.94 -4.34 28.53
CA LYS A 85 -67.37 -3.06 28.97
C LYS A 85 -67.31 -2.90 30.51
N LYS A 86 -66.11 -2.70 31.05
CA LYS A 86 -65.88 -2.03 32.34
C LYS A 86 -64.78 -0.98 32.19
N LYS A 87 -65.17 0.29 32.25
CA LYS A 87 -64.30 1.48 32.22
C LYS A 87 -63.45 1.49 33.51
N LYS A 88 -62.27 0.86 33.49
CA LYS A 88 -61.24 1.05 34.53
C LYS A 88 -60.37 2.23 34.12
N LYS A 89 -60.26 3.24 35.00
CA LYS A 89 -59.24 4.30 34.90
C LYS A 89 -57.87 3.62 34.86
N LYS A 90 -57.26 3.61 33.68
CA LYS A 90 -55.92 3.07 33.42
C LYS A 90 -54.95 4.03 34.11
N LYS A 91 -54.25 3.56 35.15
CA LYS A 91 -53.04 4.25 35.62
C LYS A 91 -52.10 4.26 34.40
N GLU A 92 -51.65 5.45 34.00
CA GLU A 92 -50.61 5.57 32.97
C GLU A 92 -49.38 4.84 33.50
N GLU A 93 -49.15 3.65 32.97
CA GLU A 93 -47.97 2.87 33.19
C GLU A 93 -46.85 3.63 32.49
N ILE A 94 -46.12 4.45 33.25
CA ILE A 94 -44.91 5.11 32.78
C ILE A 94 -43.95 3.98 32.43
N ASN A 95 -43.95 3.61 31.16
CA ASN A 95 -43.03 2.64 30.62
C ASN A 95 -41.65 3.29 30.66
N TYR A 96 -40.90 3.04 31.73
CA TYR A 96 -39.51 3.43 31.90
C TYR A 96 -38.56 2.67 30.95
N GLY A 97 -39.09 1.89 30.01
CA GLY A 97 -38.30 1.41 28.89
C GLY A 97 -37.73 2.61 28.12
N PRO A 98 -36.40 2.71 27.94
CA PRO A 98 -35.82 3.74 27.09
C PRO A 98 -36.53 3.71 25.74
N ASP A 99 -36.99 4.86 25.27
CA ASP A 99 -37.79 4.98 24.06
C ASP A 99 -36.97 4.51 22.86
N THR A 100 -37.16 3.24 22.47
CA THR A 100 -36.48 2.62 21.33
C THR A 100 -37.01 3.12 19.98
N SER A 101 -37.91 4.12 19.97
CA SER A 101 -38.45 4.69 18.74
C SER A 101 -37.43 5.53 17.96
N LEU A 102 -36.36 6.01 18.61
CA LEU A 102 -35.15 6.49 17.95
C LEU A 102 -34.37 5.29 17.40
N LYS A 103 -34.88 4.73 16.29
CA LYS A 103 -34.16 3.71 15.52
C LYS A 103 -32.84 4.32 15.04
N ASP A 104 -31.73 3.75 15.49
CA ASP A 104 -30.40 4.10 15.01
C ASP A 104 -30.36 3.95 13.47
N LEU A 105 -30.28 5.09 12.78
CA LEU A 105 -30.25 5.15 11.33
C LEU A 105 -28.92 4.64 10.76
N ARG A 106 -27.88 4.49 11.59
CA ARG A 106 -26.58 3.97 11.18
C ARG A 106 -26.64 2.49 10.83
N GLY A 107 -27.44 1.68 11.53
CA GLY A 107 -27.53 0.24 11.27
C GLY A 107 -27.87 -0.11 9.82
N PRO A 108 -28.99 0.42 9.27
CA PRO A 108 -29.33 0.24 7.86
C PRO A 108 -28.29 0.79 6.88
N ALA A 109 -27.70 1.95 7.19
CA ALA A 109 -26.65 2.56 6.36
C ALA A 109 -25.39 1.69 6.30
N ILE A 110 -24.91 1.21 7.45
CA ILE A 110 -23.77 0.29 7.56
C ILE A 110 -24.05 -1.00 6.79
N GLY A 111 -25.26 -1.55 6.87
CA GLY A 111 -25.64 -2.76 6.14
C GLY A 111 -25.53 -2.62 4.61
N ILE A 112 -25.82 -1.43 4.07
CA ILE A 112 -25.67 -1.14 2.63
C ILE A 112 -24.19 -0.93 2.27
N VAL A 113 -23.48 -0.16 3.09
CA VAL A 113 -22.14 0.35 2.75
C VAL A 113 -21.03 -0.68 3.00
N THR A 114 -21.13 -1.48 4.05
CA THR A 114 -20.08 -2.43 4.48
C THR A 114 -19.64 -3.42 3.41
N PRO A 115 -20.53 -4.17 2.71
CA PRO A 115 -20.08 -5.13 1.71
C PRO A 115 -19.34 -4.45 0.54
N ILE A 116 -19.79 -3.25 0.15
CA ILE A 116 -19.17 -2.47 -0.91
C ILE A 116 -17.79 -1.99 -0.47
N ALA A 117 -17.72 -1.42 0.74
CA ALA A 117 -16.48 -0.93 1.32
C ALA A 117 -15.45 -2.04 1.52
N ASN A 118 -15.87 -3.23 1.98
CA ASN A 118 -14.96 -4.36 2.17
C ASN A 118 -14.34 -4.83 0.85
N ASN A 119 -15.15 -4.97 -0.20
CA ASN A 119 -14.65 -5.33 -1.53
C ASN A 119 -13.71 -4.25 -2.09
N TYR A 120 -14.05 -2.98 -1.88
CA TYR A 120 -13.23 -1.85 -2.27
C TYR A 120 -11.90 -1.79 -1.52
N LEU A 121 -11.89 -2.01 -0.20
CA LEU A 121 -10.68 -2.07 0.62
C LEU A 121 -9.78 -3.22 0.21
N TRP A 122 -10.37 -4.37 -0.12
CA TRP A 122 -9.62 -5.51 -0.67
C TRP A 122 -8.96 -5.17 -2.00
N HIS A 123 -9.67 -4.48 -2.90
CA HIS A 123 -9.10 -3.97 -4.15
C HIS A 123 -7.95 -2.98 -3.89
N CYS A 124 -8.10 -2.05 -2.95
CA CYS A 124 -7.05 -1.11 -2.55
C CYS A 124 -5.82 -1.86 -1.99
N ALA A 125 -6.03 -2.89 -1.17
CA ALA A 125 -4.94 -3.71 -0.62
C ALA A 125 -4.14 -4.40 -1.74
N ILE A 126 -4.81 -4.98 -2.74
CA ILE A 126 -4.15 -5.57 -3.90
C ILE A 126 -3.36 -4.53 -4.68
N MET A 127 -3.94 -3.36 -4.92
CA MET A 127 -3.27 -2.25 -5.60
C MET A 127 -1.98 -1.82 -4.87
N ILE A 128 -2.02 -1.74 -3.54
CA ILE A 128 -0.83 -1.42 -2.72
C ILE A 128 0.22 -2.53 -2.84
N ILE A 129 -0.17 -3.80 -2.73
CA ILE A 129 0.76 -4.94 -2.85
C ILE A 129 1.41 -4.99 -4.23
N LEU A 130 0.61 -4.85 -5.30
CA LEU A 130 1.10 -4.84 -6.67
C LEU A 130 2.01 -3.66 -6.94
N SER A 131 1.66 -2.47 -6.42
CA SER A 131 2.50 -1.29 -6.56
C SER A 131 3.84 -1.43 -5.82
N PHE A 132 3.81 -1.99 -4.61
CA PHE A 132 5.03 -2.27 -3.86
C PHE A 132 5.92 -3.30 -4.58
N ALA A 133 5.34 -4.40 -5.06
CA ALA A 133 6.06 -5.40 -5.84
C ALA A 133 6.65 -4.79 -7.13
N SER A 134 5.86 -3.98 -7.85
CA SER A 134 6.29 -3.24 -9.04
C SER A 134 7.46 -2.31 -8.74
N MET A 135 7.43 -1.60 -7.62
CA MET A 135 8.50 -0.72 -7.18
C MET A 135 9.77 -1.51 -6.84
N MET A 136 9.66 -2.63 -6.11
CA MET A 136 10.80 -3.49 -5.78
C MET A 136 11.47 -4.04 -7.05
N ILE A 137 10.67 -4.46 -8.03
CA ILE A 137 11.16 -4.93 -9.32
C ILE A 137 11.84 -3.80 -10.11
N GLY A 138 11.28 -2.58 -10.09
CA GLY A 138 11.89 -1.41 -10.74
C GLY A 138 13.21 -0.97 -10.08
N VAL A 139 13.30 -1.09 -8.76
CA VAL A 139 14.48 -0.72 -7.96
C VAL A 139 15.57 -1.79 -8.02
N TRP A 140 15.21 -3.07 -8.15
CA TRP A 140 16.15 -4.21 -8.11
C TRP A 140 17.40 -4.03 -8.98
N PRO A 141 17.28 -3.62 -10.25
CA PRO A 141 18.44 -3.50 -11.13
C PRO A 141 19.34 -2.30 -10.76
N PHE A 142 18.84 -1.28 -10.06
CA PHE A 142 19.68 -0.20 -9.55
C PHE A 142 20.57 -0.62 -8.39
N ILE A 143 20.13 -1.61 -7.60
CA ILE A 143 20.87 -2.12 -6.44
C ILE A 143 21.84 -3.21 -6.85
N PHE A 144 21.41 -4.12 -7.72
CA PHE A 144 22.13 -5.39 -7.96
C PHE A 144 22.72 -5.54 -9.35
N ALA A 145 22.36 -4.69 -10.32
CA ALA A 145 22.93 -4.77 -11.66
C ALA A 145 23.99 -3.68 -11.86
N ASP A 146 25.25 -4.10 -12.00
CA ASP A 146 26.33 -3.19 -12.41
C ASP A 146 26.05 -2.58 -13.79
N ARG A 147 25.28 -3.28 -14.63
CA ARG A 147 24.83 -2.87 -15.96
C ARG A 147 23.39 -3.33 -16.19
N LEU A 148 22.52 -2.42 -16.61
CA LEU A 148 21.08 -2.65 -16.78
C LEU A 148 20.73 -3.37 -18.10
N LEU A 149 21.43 -3.03 -19.18
CA LEU A 149 21.35 -3.70 -20.48
C LEU A 149 22.48 -4.71 -20.64
N THR A 150 22.19 -5.80 -21.35
CA THR A 150 23.28 -6.60 -21.92
C THR A 150 24.08 -5.72 -22.87
N PRO A 151 25.41 -5.67 -22.72
CA PRO A 151 26.21 -4.73 -23.49
C PRO A 151 26.11 -4.89 -25.02
N MET A 152 25.66 -6.06 -25.48
CA MET A 152 25.39 -6.35 -26.89
C MET A 152 24.16 -5.62 -27.44
N GLN A 153 23.07 -5.54 -26.68
CA GLN A 153 21.84 -4.88 -27.13
C GLN A 153 22.06 -3.37 -27.33
N SER A 154 22.75 -2.72 -26.40
CA SER A 154 23.13 -1.31 -26.54
C SER A 154 24.02 -1.05 -27.76
N LEU A 155 24.86 -2.03 -28.12
CA LEU A 155 25.73 -1.92 -29.26
C LEU A 155 24.96 -2.03 -30.58
N LYS A 156 23.98 -2.94 -30.66
CA LYS A 156 23.08 -3.07 -31.82
C LYS A 156 22.31 -1.78 -32.06
N GLU A 157 21.77 -1.17 -31.01
CA GLU A 157 21.07 0.11 -31.11
C GLU A 157 22.01 1.24 -31.57
N PHE A 158 23.21 1.31 -31.01
CA PHE A 158 24.23 2.27 -31.44
C PHE A 158 24.57 2.14 -32.93
N TYR A 159 24.83 0.92 -33.41
CA TYR A 159 25.12 0.66 -34.82
C TYR A 159 23.93 0.98 -35.72
N THR A 160 22.71 0.63 -35.29
CA THR A 160 21.49 0.94 -36.03
C THR A 160 21.30 2.45 -36.17
N ALA A 161 21.54 3.21 -35.10
CA ALA A 161 21.50 4.67 -35.12
C ALA A 161 22.56 5.27 -36.04
N LYS A 162 23.78 4.70 -36.08
CA LYS A 162 24.85 5.13 -36.99
C LYS A 162 24.50 4.84 -38.46
N ILE A 163 24.00 3.65 -38.77
CA ILE A 163 23.54 3.29 -40.12
C ILE A 163 22.43 4.25 -40.58
N ALA A 164 21.48 4.56 -39.70
CA ALA A 164 20.41 5.51 -40.01
C ALA A 164 20.94 6.93 -40.27
N ALA A 165 21.95 7.38 -39.52
CA ALA A 165 22.55 8.70 -39.66
C ALA A 165 23.39 8.87 -40.95
N GLU A 166 24.05 7.81 -41.43
CA GLU A 166 24.89 7.85 -42.64
C GLU A 166 24.10 7.77 -43.96
N GLY A 167 22.80 7.46 -43.89
CA GLY A 167 21.93 7.40 -45.05
C GLY A 167 22.22 6.22 -46.01
N LYS A 168 21.54 6.20 -47.16
CA LYS A 168 21.50 5.05 -48.10
C LYS A 168 22.82 4.72 -48.82
N GLY A 169 23.94 5.36 -48.49
CA GLY A 169 25.23 5.18 -49.19
C GLY A 169 26.46 4.94 -48.33
N GLY A 170 26.40 5.16 -47.00
CA GLY A 170 27.60 5.14 -46.14
C GLY A 170 27.88 3.82 -45.41
N GLY A 171 26.88 2.98 -45.19
CA GLY A 171 26.94 2.02 -44.08
C GLY A 171 27.55 0.64 -44.33
N SER A 172 28.57 0.45 -45.20
CA SER A 172 29.14 -0.91 -45.36
C SER A 172 29.81 -1.40 -44.07
N GLN A 173 30.56 -0.52 -43.39
CA GLN A 173 31.29 -0.85 -42.17
C GLN A 173 30.36 -1.11 -40.98
N TRP A 174 29.40 -0.22 -40.71
CA TRP A 174 28.50 -0.39 -39.56
C TRP A 174 27.50 -1.52 -39.75
N THR A 175 27.06 -1.79 -40.99
CA THR A 175 26.22 -2.96 -41.28
C THR A 175 27.00 -4.25 -41.03
N GLN A 176 28.29 -4.28 -41.37
CA GLN A 176 29.15 -5.42 -41.06
C GLN A 176 29.30 -5.59 -39.54
N ARG A 177 29.56 -4.50 -38.81
CA ARG A 177 29.66 -4.51 -37.35
C ARG A 177 28.37 -4.94 -36.66
N LEU A 178 27.21 -4.53 -37.18
CA LEU A 178 25.90 -4.99 -36.69
C LEU A 178 25.74 -6.50 -36.85
N LYS A 179 26.12 -7.06 -38.02
CA LYS A 179 26.13 -8.51 -38.24
C LYS A 179 27.11 -9.24 -37.32
N ASP A 180 28.28 -8.67 -37.10
CA ASP A 180 29.27 -9.25 -36.17
C ASP A 180 28.77 -9.20 -34.72
N ALA A 181 28.02 -8.15 -34.34
CA ALA A 181 27.33 -8.07 -33.05
C ALA A 181 26.20 -9.11 -32.92
N GLU A 182 25.45 -9.37 -34.00
CA GLU A 182 24.41 -10.40 -34.02
C GLU A 182 24.97 -11.82 -33.88
N LEU A 183 26.17 -12.06 -34.40
CA LEU A 183 26.86 -13.35 -34.36
C LEU A 183 27.71 -13.54 -33.08
N ASP A 184 27.61 -12.64 -32.10
CA ASP A 184 28.43 -12.66 -30.87
C ASP A 184 29.95 -12.68 -31.11
N LYS A 185 30.39 -12.06 -32.21
CA LYS A 185 31.80 -11.97 -32.59
C LYS A 185 32.52 -10.76 -31.99
N LEU A 186 31.83 -9.91 -31.24
CA LEU A 186 32.41 -8.69 -30.67
C LEU A 186 32.57 -8.82 -29.16
N GLU A 187 33.74 -8.43 -28.64
CA GLU A 187 33.99 -8.33 -27.21
C GLU A 187 34.29 -6.90 -26.78
N TRP A 188 33.95 -6.62 -25.51
CA TRP A 188 34.33 -5.36 -24.87
C TRP A 188 35.85 -5.22 -24.81
N PRO A 189 36.38 -3.99 -24.97
CA PRO A 189 37.80 -3.75 -24.84
C PRO A 189 38.26 -4.22 -23.47
N ILE A 190 39.26 -5.10 -23.50
CA ILE A 190 39.83 -5.69 -22.30
C ILE A 190 40.62 -4.61 -21.60
N ALA A 191 40.43 -4.48 -20.28
CA ALA A 191 41.19 -3.54 -19.49
C ALA A 191 42.69 -3.77 -19.69
N VAL A 192 43.39 -2.69 -20.01
CA VAL A 192 44.83 -2.67 -20.19
C VAL A 192 45.47 -2.26 -18.87
N ASP A 193 46.50 -2.97 -18.43
CA ASP A 193 47.24 -2.64 -17.22
C ASP A 193 48.03 -1.33 -17.38
N ARG A 194 48.66 -0.87 -16.29
CA ARG A 194 49.52 0.33 -16.31
C ARG A 194 50.68 0.26 -17.30
N ASN A 195 51.04 -0.95 -17.75
CA ASN A 195 52.16 -1.20 -18.66
C ASN A 195 51.70 -1.38 -20.12
N GLY A 196 50.42 -1.19 -20.42
CA GLY A 196 49.90 -1.38 -21.77
C GLY A 196 49.61 -2.84 -22.13
N LYS A 197 49.70 -3.79 -21.17
CA LYS A 197 49.41 -5.20 -21.39
C LYS A 197 47.95 -5.50 -21.06
N LYS A 198 47.26 -6.21 -21.96
CA LYS A 198 45.87 -6.62 -21.75
C LYS A 198 45.80 -7.64 -20.60
N ALA A 199 44.79 -7.49 -19.74
CA ALA A 199 44.56 -8.39 -18.61
C ALA A 199 44.26 -9.84 -19.04
N ARG A 200 43.71 -10.02 -20.24
CA ARG A 200 43.49 -11.31 -20.91
C ARG A 200 43.55 -11.14 -22.43
N GLU A 201 43.69 -12.23 -23.16
CA GLU A 201 43.51 -12.24 -24.61
C GLU A 201 42.00 -12.34 -24.94
N PRO A 202 41.55 -11.81 -26.09
CA PRO A 202 40.17 -11.96 -26.53
C PRO A 202 39.85 -13.43 -26.79
N ASP A 203 38.59 -13.82 -26.55
CA ASP A 203 38.15 -15.19 -26.83
C ASP A 203 38.35 -15.52 -28.32
N TYR A 204 38.74 -16.77 -28.62
CA TYR A 204 39.06 -17.19 -29.97
C TYR A 204 37.91 -16.93 -30.95
N GLY A 205 38.19 -16.16 -32.01
CA GLY A 205 37.21 -15.81 -33.04
C GLY A 205 36.39 -14.55 -32.74
N LYS A 206 36.62 -13.89 -31.60
CA LYS A 206 35.99 -12.60 -31.30
C LYS A 206 36.96 -11.44 -31.51
N GLN A 207 36.42 -10.34 -31.99
CA GLN A 207 37.13 -9.10 -32.27
C GLN A 207 36.82 -8.07 -31.17
N GLU A 208 37.87 -7.45 -30.63
CA GLU A 208 37.69 -6.35 -29.68
C GLU A 208 37.05 -5.14 -30.35
N MET A 209 36.11 -4.54 -29.64
CA MET A 209 35.56 -3.24 -30.01
C MET A 209 36.61 -2.15 -29.85
N SER A 210 36.51 -1.15 -30.73
CA SER A 210 37.29 0.08 -30.55
C SER A 210 36.86 0.80 -29.27
N LYS A 211 37.76 1.60 -28.71
CA LYS A 211 37.48 2.38 -27.51
C LYS A 211 36.30 3.34 -27.70
N GLU A 212 36.17 3.92 -28.89
CA GLU A 212 35.05 4.81 -29.24
C GLU A 212 33.71 4.06 -29.25
N GLU A 213 33.66 2.84 -29.80
CA GLU A 213 32.45 2.00 -29.79
C GLU A 213 32.05 1.62 -28.37
N ALA A 214 33.03 1.30 -27.52
CA ALA A 214 32.79 0.97 -26.12
C ALA A 214 32.27 2.18 -25.33
N GLU A 215 32.91 3.34 -25.46
CA GLU A 215 32.46 4.58 -24.81
C GLU A 215 31.07 5.01 -25.30
N ALA A 216 30.79 4.87 -26.60
CA ALA A 216 29.46 5.15 -27.15
C ALA A 216 28.41 4.16 -26.67
N GLY A 217 28.75 2.86 -26.57
CA GLY A 217 27.91 1.83 -25.99
C GLY A 217 27.57 2.14 -24.54
N GLU A 218 28.55 2.50 -23.71
CA GLU A 218 28.31 2.89 -22.31
C GLU A 218 27.45 4.15 -22.17
N ALA A 219 27.71 5.17 -23.01
CA ALA A 219 26.89 6.38 -23.03
C ALA A 219 25.43 6.09 -23.44
N TYR A 220 25.22 5.12 -24.32
CA TYR A 220 23.91 4.71 -24.78
C TYR A 220 23.15 3.89 -23.72
N ILE A 221 23.81 2.92 -23.07
CA ILE A 221 23.27 2.16 -21.92
C ILE A 221 22.77 3.12 -20.84
N GLY A 222 23.54 4.16 -20.53
CA GLY A 222 23.19 5.11 -19.49
C GLY A 222 21.95 5.96 -19.79
N ARG A 223 21.61 6.18 -21.07
CA ARG A 223 20.59 7.15 -21.51
C ARG A 223 19.19 6.57 -21.64
N ALA A 224 19.06 5.33 -22.12
CA ALA A 224 17.75 4.79 -22.50
C ALA A 224 16.95 4.20 -21.33
N GLU A 225 17.59 3.54 -20.37
CA GLU A 225 16.86 2.75 -19.37
C GLU A 225 16.64 3.46 -18.04
N LYS A 226 17.60 4.25 -17.58
CA LYS A 226 17.50 4.98 -16.31
C LYS A 226 16.25 5.86 -16.21
N PRO A 227 15.91 6.70 -17.22
CA PRO A 227 14.72 7.55 -17.11
C PRO A 227 13.44 6.72 -17.11
N THR A 228 13.34 5.68 -17.94
CA THR A 228 12.15 4.82 -18.02
C THR A 228 11.91 4.07 -16.70
N ARG A 229 12.97 3.48 -16.13
CA ARG A 229 12.88 2.78 -14.82
C ARG A 229 12.62 3.75 -13.68
N LEU A 230 13.25 4.93 -13.68
CA LEU A 230 12.98 5.96 -12.68
C LEU A 230 11.53 6.42 -12.76
N ALA A 231 11.03 6.69 -13.97
CA ALA A 231 9.66 7.09 -14.19
C ALA A 231 8.68 5.98 -13.74
N TRP A 232 8.98 4.72 -14.00
CA TRP A 232 8.23 3.56 -13.50
C TRP A 232 8.18 3.50 -11.96
N VAL A 233 9.33 3.68 -11.30
CA VAL A 233 9.41 3.72 -9.82
C VAL A 233 8.58 4.87 -9.27
N LEU A 234 8.67 6.06 -9.88
CA LEU A 234 7.88 7.23 -9.49
C LEU A 234 6.38 7.01 -9.73
N THR A 235 5.99 6.39 -10.84
CA THR A 235 4.58 6.02 -11.10
C THR A 235 4.08 5.01 -10.08
N SER A 236 4.87 3.99 -9.75
CA SER A 236 4.51 3.01 -8.71
C SER A 236 4.30 3.70 -7.36
N LEU A 237 5.23 4.58 -6.96
CA LEU A 237 5.09 5.38 -5.75
C LEU A 237 3.81 6.24 -5.75
N GLY A 238 3.51 6.89 -6.89
CA GLY A 238 2.28 7.66 -7.05
C GLY A 238 1.02 6.81 -6.89
N VAL A 239 0.97 5.63 -7.52
CA VAL A 239 -0.15 4.67 -7.39
C VAL A 239 -0.27 4.16 -5.95
N LEU A 240 0.84 3.96 -5.25
CA LEU A 240 0.84 3.52 -3.85
C LEU A 240 0.20 4.57 -2.95
N VAL A 241 0.59 5.84 -3.09
CA VAL A 241 -0.02 6.96 -2.34
C VAL A 241 -1.50 7.10 -2.71
N TRP A 242 -1.83 7.00 -4.00
CA TRP A 242 -3.21 7.07 -4.47
C TRP A 242 -4.11 5.98 -3.85
N ALA A 243 -3.67 4.72 -3.90
CA ALA A 243 -4.39 3.59 -3.32
C ALA A 243 -4.52 3.70 -1.79
N PHE A 244 -3.53 4.30 -1.13
CA PHE A 244 -3.59 4.57 0.31
C PHE A 244 -4.67 5.61 0.66
N VAL A 245 -4.76 6.71 -0.09
CA VAL A 245 -5.81 7.73 0.10
C VAL A 245 -7.19 7.15 -0.15
N MET A 246 -7.34 6.31 -1.18
CA MET A 246 -8.57 5.55 -1.43
C MET A 246 -8.92 4.63 -0.25
N ALA A 247 -7.94 3.91 0.30
CA ALA A 247 -8.19 3.05 1.45
C ALA A 247 -8.68 3.82 2.68
N ILE A 248 -8.14 5.02 2.95
CA ILE A 248 -8.63 5.91 4.02
C ILE A 248 -10.10 6.25 3.81
N GLY A 249 -10.48 6.64 2.59
CA GLY A 249 -11.87 6.93 2.26
C GLY A 249 -12.80 5.72 2.42
N GLY A 250 -12.32 4.52 2.06
CA GLY A 250 -13.04 3.27 2.31
C GLY A 250 -13.26 2.99 3.80
N VAL A 251 -12.25 3.23 4.66
CA VAL A 251 -12.40 3.08 6.12
C VAL A 251 -13.41 4.09 6.67
N LYS A 252 -13.27 5.38 6.32
CA LYS A 252 -14.20 6.45 6.74
C LYS A 252 -15.64 6.21 6.28
N MET A 253 -15.79 5.49 5.16
CA MET A 253 -17.08 5.07 4.65
C MET A 253 -17.70 3.95 5.50
N VAL A 254 -16.94 2.94 5.95
CA VAL A 254 -17.45 1.88 6.85
C VAL A 254 -17.85 2.45 8.21
N THR A 255 -17.04 3.35 8.76
CA THR A 255 -17.28 3.93 10.08
C THR A 255 -18.36 5.01 10.09
N LEU A 256 -18.88 5.39 8.92
CA LEU A 256 -19.80 6.51 8.71
C LEU A 256 -19.30 7.83 9.33
N GLU A 257 -17.98 8.03 9.40
CA GLU A 257 -17.38 9.19 10.06
C GLU A 257 -17.38 10.44 9.17
N SER A 258 -17.18 10.29 7.85
CA SER A 258 -17.09 11.42 6.94
C SER A 258 -17.62 11.12 5.54
N TYR A 259 -18.77 11.71 5.24
CA TYR A 259 -19.41 11.59 3.92
C TYR A 259 -18.53 12.19 2.81
N ASN A 260 -17.89 13.33 3.08
CA ASN A 260 -17.04 14.00 2.09
C ASN A 260 -15.85 13.14 1.71
N TRP A 261 -15.16 12.52 2.67
CA TRP A 261 -14.04 11.60 2.38
C TRP A 261 -14.50 10.35 1.63
N ALA A 262 -15.65 9.76 2.01
CA ALA A 262 -16.22 8.62 1.29
C ALA A 262 -16.54 8.99 -0.17
N MET A 263 -17.16 10.15 -0.40
CA MET A 263 -17.51 10.67 -1.72
C MET A 263 -16.26 10.98 -2.56
N THR A 264 -15.26 11.67 -1.99
CA THR A 264 -13.99 11.94 -2.67
C THR A 264 -13.31 10.64 -3.08
N SER A 265 -13.29 9.63 -2.21
CA SER A 265 -12.72 8.31 -2.52
C SER A 265 -13.45 7.61 -3.66
N ALA A 266 -14.78 7.70 -3.69
CA ALA A 266 -15.60 7.14 -4.76
C ALA A 266 -15.32 7.82 -6.10
N ILE A 267 -15.18 9.16 -6.11
CA ILE A 267 -14.80 9.93 -7.30
C ILE A 267 -13.37 9.60 -7.75
N MET A 268 -12.43 9.49 -6.81
CA MET A 268 -11.05 9.09 -7.12
C MET A 268 -10.99 7.68 -7.74
N ALA A 269 -11.82 6.75 -7.27
CA ALA A 269 -11.88 5.40 -7.86
C ALA A 269 -12.31 5.40 -9.34
N LEU A 270 -13.05 6.43 -9.80
CA LEU A 270 -13.39 6.61 -11.21
C LEU A 270 -12.23 7.10 -12.07
N VAL A 271 -11.17 7.66 -11.46
CA VAL A 271 -10.01 8.17 -12.20
C VAL A 271 -9.02 7.04 -12.42
N PRO A 272 -8.80 6.60 -13.67
CA PRO A 272 -7.87 5.50 -13.98
C PRO A 272 -6.41 5.97 -13.93
N VAL A 273 -5.88 6.22 -12.73
CA VAL A 273 -4.51 6.75 -12.55
C VAL A 273 -3.44 5.83 -13.15
N ASN A 274 -3.71 4.52 -13.29
CA ASN A 274 -2.79 3.60 -13.95
C ASN A 274 -2.66 3.85 -15.47
N LEU A 275 -3.53 4.66 -16.09
CA LEU A 275 -3.34 5.09 -17.49
C LEU A 275 -2.11 5.99 -17.67
N LEU A 276 -1.59 6.62 -16.60
CA LEU A 276 -0.31 7.34 -16.69
C LEU A 276 0.84 6.39 -17.07
N GLY A 277 0.81 5.14 -16.59
CA GLY A 277 1.76 4.10 -17.00
C GLY A 277 1.64 3.76 -18.49
N TRP A 278 0.42 3.78 -19.04
CA TRP A 278 0.18 3.58 -20.47
C TRP A 278 0.78 4.70 -21.31
N ILE A 279 0.68 5.95 -20.85
CA ILE A 279 1.29 7.08 -21.55
C ILE A 279 2.81 6.87 -21.65
N MET A 280 3.47 6.30 -20.65
CA MET A 280 4.90 6.00 -20.76
C MET A 280 5.20 4.86 -21.74
N LEU A 281 4.32 3.85 -21.81
CA LEU A 281 4.50 2.71 -22.72
C LEU A 281 4.32 3.11 -24.19
N MET A 282 3.52 4.14 -24.50
CA MET A 282 3.35 4.66 -25.86
C MET A 282 4.67 5.18 -26.48
N TRP A 283 5.69 5.46 -25.67
CA TRP A 283 6.97 5.98 -26.15
C TRP A 283 8.00 4.86 -26.41
N LYS A 284 7.72 3.62 -25.97
CA LYS A 284 8.56 2.48 -26.32
C LYS A 284 8.18 1.98 -27.73
N PRO A 285 9.17 1.69 -28.59
CA PRO A 285 8.88 1.03 -29.87
C PRO A 285 8.28 -0.34 -29.61
N TRP A 286 7.31 -0.71 -30.45
CA TRP A 286 6.51 -1.93 -30.33
C TRP A 286 7.35 -3.21 -30.27
N ASP A 287 8.49 -3.23 -30.97
CA ASP A 287 9.37 -4.39 -31.04
C ASP A 287 10.04 -4.69 -29.68
N LEU A 288 10.36 -3.64 -28.89
CA LEU A 288 10.90 -3.79 -27.52
C LEU A 288 9.82 -4.17 -26.49
N LEU A 289 8.56 -4.13 -26.90
CA LEU A 289 7.40 -4.29 -26.03
C LEU A 289 6.97 -5.75 -25.92
N HIS A 290 7.22 -6.55 -26.95
CA HIS A 290 6.80 -7.95 -27.01
C HIS A 290 7.71 -8.89 -26.19
N GLU A 291 8.99 -8.57 -26.04
CA GLU A 291 9.97 -9.42 -25.34
C GLU A 291 9.94 -9.23 -23.81
N ASP A 292 9.46 -8.08 -23.33
CA ASP A 292 9.38 -7.78 -21.91
C ASP A 292 8.07 -8.34 -21.31
N LEU A 293 8.16 -9.43 -20.54
CA LEU A 293 7.04 -9.96 -19.73
C LEU A 293 6.35 -8.85 -18.90
N PHE A 294 7.12 -7.86 -18.46
CA PHE A 294 6.63 -6.69 -17.73
C PHE A 294 5.69 -5.82 -18.55
N CYS A 295 5.97 -5.64 -19.84
CA CYS A 295 5.10 -4.91 -20.72
C CYS A 295 3.75 -5.64 -20.88
N TRP A 296 3.77 -6.97 -21.02
CA TRP A 296 2.54 -7.77 -21.04
C TRP A 296 1.71 -7.59 -19.76
N ILE A 297 2.34 -7.67 -18.59
CA ILE A 297 1.64 -7.43 -17.32
C ILE A 297 0.98 -6.04 -17.34
N SER A 298 1.69 -4.99 -17.76
CA SER A 298 1.12 -3.64 -17.84
C SER A 298 -0.01 -3.51 -18.87
N PHE A 299 0.08 -4.19 -20.00
CA PHE A 299 -0.92 -4.12 -21.08
C PHE A 299 -2.22 -4.86 -20.75
N TYR A 300 -2.17 -5.94 -19.96
CA TYR A 300 -3.36 -6.73 -19.65
C TYR A 300 -3.89 -6.49 -18.24
N ILE A 301 -3.02 -6.49 -17.23
CA ILE A 301 -3.44 -6.42 -15.83
C ILE A 301 -3.89 -5.01 -15.46
N LEU A 302 -3.18 -3.96 -15.89
CA LEU A 302 -3.53 -2.58 -15.50
C LEU A 302 -4.90 -2.12 -16.04
N PRO A 303 -5.28 -2.38 -17.31
CA PRO A 303 -6.63 -2.04 -17.77
C PRO A 303 -7.71 -2.80 -17.04
N ILE A 304 -7.50 -4.10 -16.77
CA ILE A 304 -8.45 -4.91 -16.02
C ILE A 304 -8.65 -4.31 -14.62
N MET A 305 -7.57 -3.95 -13.93
CA MET A 305 -7.63 -3.30 -12.61
C MET A 305 -8.32 -1.93 -12.67
N ASN A 306 -8.09 -1.14 -13.72
CA ASN A 306 -8.78 0.14 -13.93
C ASN A 306 -10.28 -0.04 -14.15
N ILE A 307 -10.69 -1.05 -14.92
CA ILE A 307 -12.11 -1.37 -15.12
C ILE A 307 -12.75 -1.69 -13.78
N PHE A 308 -12.12 -2.53 -12.95
CA PHE A 308 -12.61 -2.82 -11.61
C PHE A 308 -12.69 -1.57 -10.72
N SER A 309 -11.67 -0.70 -10.75
CA SER A 309 -11.68 0.56 -10.00
C SER A 309 -12.87 1.45 -10.38
N ILE A 310 -13.13 1.60 -11.68
CA ILE A 310 -14.28 2.37 -12.19
C ILE A 310 -15.60 1.73 -11.74
N LEU A 311 -15.74 0.40 -11.85
CA LEU A 311 -16.93 -0.31 -11.40
C LEU A 311 -17.18 -0.12 -9.90
N PHE A 312 -16.13 -0.20 -9.07
CA PHE A 312 -16.23 0.08 -7.64
C PHE A 312 -16.58 1.54 -7.36
N GLY A 313 -16.01 2.50 -8.10
CA GLY A 313 -16.37 3.91 -7.98
C GLY A 313 -17.84 4.17 -8.27
N ILE A 314 -18.37 3.61 -9.36
CA ILE A 314 -19.81 3.71 -9.70
C ILE A 314 -20.68 3.07 -8.61
N TRP A 315 -20.30 1.88 -8.15
CA TRP A 315 -21.06 1.16 -7.12
C TRP A 315 -21.09 1.93 -5.80
N MET A 316 -19.94 2.47 -5.37
CA MET A 316 -19.83 3.33 -4.19
C MET A 316 -20.64 4.61 -4.32
N LEU A 317 -20.55 5.31 -5.46
CA LEU A 317 -21.35 6.52 -5.68
C LEU A 317 -22.84 6.23 -5.58
N THR A 318 -23.29 5.13 -6.18
CA THR A 318 -24.70 4.73 -6.13
C THR A 318 -25.15 4.47 -4.69
N ALA A 319 -24.33 3.78 -3.90
CA ALA A 319 -24.63 3.51 -2.49
C ALA A 319 -24.60 4.78 -1.63
N LEU A 320 -23.64 5.67 -1.85
CA LEU A 320 -23.51 6.93 -1.12
C LEU A 320 -24.65 7.91 -1.45
N THR A 321 -25.26 7.81 -2.64
CA THR A 321 -26.45 8.59 -3.00
C THR A 321 -27.75 8.04 -2.40
N ASP A 322 -27.75 6.87 -1.77
CA ASP A 322 -28.94 6.35 -1.08
C ASP A 322 -29.26 7.24 0.13
N GLN A 323 -30.50 7.71 0.22
CA GLN A 323 -30.95 8.58 1.30
C GLN A 323 -30.71 7.94 2.68
N LYS A 324 -30.85 6.62 2.82
CA LYS A 324 -30.59 5.92 4.08
C LYS A 324 -29.13 6.07 4.52
N VAL A 325 -28.22 6.06 3.56
CA VAL A 325 -26.79 6.21 3.82
C VAL A 325 -26.49 7.66 4.21
N ILE A 326 -27.05 8.62 3.47
CA ILE A 326 -26.94 10.06 3.79
C ILE A 326 -27.47 10.35 5.20
N ASP A 327 -28.64 9.80 5.55
CA ASP A 327 -29.24 9.95 6.88
C ASP A 327 -28.35 9.30 7.96
N GLY A 328 -27.74 8.15 7.66
CA GLY A 328 -26.77 7.49 8.54
C GLY A 328 -25.52 8.33 8.82
N PHE A 329 -24.98 9.01 7.81
CA PHE A 329 -23.86 9.95 7.99
C PHE A 329 -24.25 11.22 8.77
N ASN A 330 -25.48 11.70 8.59
CA ASN A 330 -25.99 12.88 9.30
C ASN A 330 -26.43 12.58 10.74
N PHE A 331 -26.59 11.31 11.10
CA PHE A 331 -26.94 10.89 12.45
C PHE A 331 -25.77 11.16 13.41
N LYS A 332 -25.80 12.34 14.04
CA LYS A 332 -25.04 12.65 15.25
C LYS A 332 -25.85 12.08 16.40
N GLY A 333 -25.36 10.99 17.01
CA GLY A 333 -26.02 10.37 18.15
C GLY A 333 -26.34 11.40 19.24
N THR A 334 -27.32 11.10 20.09
CA THR A 334 -27.80 11.94 21.19
C THR A 334 -26.75 12.27 22.25
N ASP A 335 -25.53 11.75 22.14
CA ASP A 335 -24.49 11.78 23.17
C ASP A 335 -23.76 13.13 23.29
N ASN A 336 -24.17 14.15 22.53
CA ASN A 336 -23.61 15.51 22.57
C ASN A 336 -24.54 16.55 23.25
N GLU A 337 -25.61 16.13 23.94
CA GLU A 337 -26.44 17.01 24.77
C GLU A 337 -26.08 16.98 26.26
#